data_AF-A0A1E7XXL8-F1
#
_entry.id   AF-A0A1E7XXL8-F1
#
_cell.length_a   1.000
_cell.length_b   1.000
_cell.length_c   1.000
_cell.angle_alpha   90.00
_cell.angle_beta   90.00
_cell.angle_gamma   90.00
#
_symmetry.space_group_name_H-M   'P 1'
#
loop_
_entity.id
_entity.type
_entity.pdbx_description
1 polymer ?
#
loop_
_entity_poly.entity_id
_entity_poly.type
_entity_poly.pdbx_seq_one_letter_code
_entity_poly.pdbx_strand_id
1 'polypeptide(L)'
;MRDVIRLGASLAQLAVALFLILAVLEQSATDALPIRDHIEESGTLKPGVTISVVRESDDRTLFSATCDERGHYTLKGDVWSSYYFRFSIPREAK
;
A
#
# COMPACT_ATOMS: atom_id res chain seq x y z
N MET A 1 47.39 -34.60 16.82
CA MET A 1 47.04 -33.94 15.53
C MET A 1 45.67 -34.34 14.95
N ARG A 2 44.90 -35.26 15.56
CA ARG A 2 43.55 -35.64 15.07
C ARG A 2 42.43 -34.82 15.72
N ASP A 3 42.67 -34.25 16.89
CA ASP A 3 41.69 -33.46 17.66
C ASP A 3 41.50 -32.04 17.11
N VAL A 4 42.58 -31.42 16.59
CA VAL A 4 42.55 -30.05 16.04
C VAL A 4 41.69 -29.97 14.77
N ILE A 5 41.65 -31.06 13.98
CA ILE A 5 40.87 -31.14 12.73
C ILE A 5 39.36 -31.23 13.02
N ARG A 6 38.96 -31.91 14.11
CA ARG A 6 37.56 -31.97 14.54
C ARG A 6 37.04 -30.63 15.06
N LEU A 7 37.86 -29.87 15.80
CA LEU A 7 37.48 -28.53 16.26
C LEU A 7 37.31 -27.56 15.09
N GLY A 8 38.20 -27.60 14.08
CA GLY A 8 38.10 -26.75 12.90
C GLY A 8 36.86 -27.03 12.05
N ALA A 9 36.49 -28.31 11.89
CA ALA A 9 35.27 -28.70 11.20
C ALA A 9 34.00 -28.18 11.89
N SER A 10 33.96 -28.20 13.22
CA SER A 10 32.80 -27.74 13.98
C SER A 10 32.59 -26.22 13.91
N LEU A 11 33.67 -25.43 13.86
CA LEU A 11 33.60 -23.98 13.67
C LEU A 11 33.10 -23.62 12.26
N ALA A 12 33.61 -24.32 11.24
CA ALA A 12 33.19 -24.12 9.86
C ALA A 12 31.69 -24.45 9.67
N GLN A 13 31.22 -25.51 10.32
CA GLN A 13 29.82 -25.92 10.25
C GLN A 13 28.88 -24.93 10.95
N LEU A 14 29.32 -24.32 12.06
CA LEU A 14 28.58 -23.26 12.75
C LEU A 14 28.47 -21.98 11.89
N ALA A 15 29.56 -21.61 11.20
CA ALA A 15 29.58 -20.45 10.31
C ALA A 15 28.65 -20.63 9.10
N VAL A 16 28.63 -21.84 8.51
CA VAL A 16 27.72 -22.19 7.41
C VAL A 16 26.26 -22.18 7.89
N ALA A 17 25.99 -22.73 9.07
CA ALA A 17 24.64 -22.72 9.65
C ALA A 17 24.14 -21.28 9.89
N LEU A 18 24.99 -20.40 10.45
CA LEU A 18 24.63 -19.00 10.68
C LEU A 18 24.40 -18.23 9.38
N PHE A 19 25.24 -18.46 8.36
CA PHE A 19 25.07 -17.84 7.05
C PHE A 19 23.76 -18.25 6.37
N LEU A 20 23.38 -19.52 6.45
CA LEU A 20 22.11 -20.02 5.91
C LEU A 20 20.90 -19.45 6.65
N ILE A 21 20.97 -19.28 7.98
CA ILE A 21 19.91 -18.66 8.77
C ILE A 21 19.74 -17.18 8.40
N LEU A 22 20.84 -16.44 8.24
CA LEU A 22 20.82 -15.04 7.81
C LEU A 22 20.27 -14.89 6.38
N ALA A 23 20.61 -15.80 5.46
CA ALA A 23 20.10 -15.79 4.10
C ALA A 23 18.59 -16.09 4.00
N VAL A 24 18.02 -16.81 4.97
CA VAL A 24 16.57 -17.09 5.04
C VAL A 24 15.78 -15.90 5.60
N LEU A 25 16.36 -15.14 6.53
CA LEU A 25 15.70 -13.96 7.13
C LEU A 25 15.48 -12.80 6.15
N GLU A 26 16.22 -12.76 5.04
CA GLU A 26 16.13 -11.69 4.02
C GLU A 26 15.02 -11.92 2.96
N GLN A 27 14.30 -13.04 2.97
CA GLN A 27 13.38 -13.40 1.87
C GLN A 27 11.96 -12.83 1.97
N SER A 28 11.68 -11.91 2.89
CA SER A 28 10.34 -11.30 3.00
C SER A 28 10.29 -9.90 2.37
N ALA A 29 10.63 -9.81 1.09
CA ALA A 29 10.18 -8.70 0.26
C ALA A 29 9.48 -9.32 -0.95
N THR A 30 8.20 -9.64 -0.78
CA THR A 30 7.30 -9.83 -1.91
C THR A 30 7.32 -8.54 -2.72
N ASP A 31 8.05 -8.57 -3.84
CA ASP A 31 7.97 -7.58 -4.91
C ASP A 31 6.57 -7.70 -5.55
N ALA A 32 5.56 -7.22 -4.83
CA ALA A 32 4.28 -6.95 -5.43
C ALA A 32 4.50 -5.74 -6.32
N LEU A 33 4.47 -5.95 -7.65
CA LEU A 33 4.30 -4.88 -8.61
C LEU A 33 3.24 -3.91 -8.05
N PRO A 34 3.46 -2.59 -8.08
CA PRO A 34 2.47 -1.66 -7.57
C PRO A 34 1.16 -1.91 -8.32
N ILE A 35 0.14 -2.38 -7.60
CA ILE A 35 -1.16 -2.65 -8.19
C ILE A 35 -1.69 -1.29 -8.64
N ARG A 36 -1.69 -1.08 -9.96
CA ARG A 36 -2.34 0.08 -10.57
C ARG A 36 -3.82 -0.24 -10.68
N ASP A 37 -4.60 0.34 -9.79
CA ASP A 37 -6.05 0.27 -9.82
C ASP A 37 -6.59 1.42 -10.67
N HIS A 38 -7.47 1.11 -11.62
CA HIS A 38 -8.15 2.11 -12.43
C HIS A 38 -9.53 2.37 -11.84
N ILE A 39 -9.73 3.56 -11.30
CA ILE A 39 -11.00 4.00 -10.74
C ILE A 39 -11.78 4.70 -11.86
N GLU A 40 -12.93 4.15 -12.22
CA GLU A 40 -13.96 4.80 -13.02
C GLU A 40 -15.30 4.62 -12.31
N GLU A 41 -15.60 5.54 -11.40
CA GLU A 41 -16.83 5.53 -10.62
C GLU A 41 -17.72 6.71 -11.03
N SER A 42 -18.99 6.44 -11.26
CA SER A 42 -19.99 7.49 -11.48
C SER A 42 -21.23 7.16 -10.67
N GLY A 43 -21.89 8.19 -10.17
CA GLY A 43 -23.01 8.01 -9.28
C GLY A 43 -23.77 9.29 -9.02
N THR A 44 -24.73 9.20 -8.10
CA THR A 44 -25.53 10.34 -7.65
C THR A 44 -25.48 10.40 -6.13
N LEU A 45 -25.10 11.56 -5.59
CA LEU A 45 -25.13 11.87 -4.16
C LEU A 45 -25.83 13.21 -3.95
N LYS A 46 -25.88 13.71 -2.70
CA LYS A 46 -26.41 15.03 -2.42
C LYS A 46 -25.61 16.10 -3.20
N PRO A 47 -26.27 17.08 -3.85
CA PRO A 47 -25.60 18.18 -4.53
C PRO A 47 -24.55 18.87 -3.64
N GLY A 48 -23.40 19.17 -4.23
CA GLY A 48 -22.28 19.82 -3.55
C GLY A 48 -21.42 18.92 -2.67
N VAL A 49 -21.74 17.63 -2.49
CA VAL A 49 -20.84 16.68 -1.81
C VAL A 49 -19.55 16.52 -2.61
N THR A 50 -18.41 16.59 -1.93
CA THR A 50 -17.11 16.29 -2.53
C THR A 50 -16.66 14.90 -2.11
N ILE A 51 -16.32 14.07 -3.09
CA ILE A 51 -15.76 12.74 -2.91
C ILE A 51 -14.27 12.84 -3.22
N SER A 52 -13.44 12.37 -2.31
CA SER A 52 -11.98 12.39 -2.44
C SER A 52 -11.43 10.98 -2.32
N VAL A 53 -10.58 10.58 -3.26
CA VAL A 53 -9.77 9.37 -3.14
C VAL A 53 -8.51 9.74 -2.38
N VAL A 54 -8.33 9.12 -1.21
CA VAL A 54 -7.25 9.41 -0.28
C VAL A 54 -6.33 8.20 -0.20
N ARG A 55 -5.02 8.43 -0.32
CA ARG A 55 -4.03 7.38 -0.14
C ARG A 55 -3.94 7.00 1.34
N GLU A 56 -4.00 5.70 1.63
CA GLU A 56 -3.96 5.20 3.01
C GLU A 56 -2.61 5.43 3.70
N SER A 57 -1.51 5.45 2.94
CA SER A 57 -0.14 5.58 3.47
C SER A 57 0.17 6.96 4.08
N ASP A 58 -0.40 8.04 3.52
CA ASP A 58 -0.02 9.41 3.87
C ASP A 58 -1.22 10.37 4.02
N ASP A 59 -2.45 9.85 4.00
CA ASP A 59 -3.70 10.62 4.07
C ASP A 59 -3.83 11.71 2.98
N ARG A 60 -3.01 11.65 1.92
CA ARG A 60 -3.04 12.63 0.84
C ARG A 60 -4.16 12.33 -0.13
N THR A 61 -4.95 13.36 -0.42
CA THR A 61 -5.91 13.31 -1.53
C THR A 61 -5.16 13.17 -2.85
N LEU A 62 -5.47 12.10 -3.58
CA LEU A 62 -4.94 11.83 -4.91
C LEU A 62 -5.74 12.61 -5.95
N PHE A 63 -7.07 12.49 -5.88
CA PHE A 63 -8.01 13.22 -6.72
C PHE A 63 -9.38 13.28 -6.04
N SER A 64 -10.22 14.19 -6.52
CA SER A 64 -11.55 14.43 -5.96
C SER A 64 -12.52 14.86 -7.04
N ALA A 65 -13.80 14.55 -6.86
CA ALA A 65 -14.89 15.09 -7.66
C ALA A 65 -15.96 15.67 -6.74
N THR A 66 -16.56 16.78 -7.16
CA THR A 66 -17.71 17.38 -6.46
C THR A 66 -18.96 17.10 -7.25
N CYS A 67 -20.01 16.69 -6.55
CA CYS A 67 -21.33 16.48 -7.12
C CYS A 67 -21.89 17.80 -7.65
N ASP A 68 -22.43 17.77 -8.86
CA ASP A 68 -23.08 18.90 -9.49
C ASP A 68 -24.40 19.28 -8.78
N GLU A 69 -25.10 20.28 -9.31
CA GLU A 69 -26.39 20.75 -8.77
C GLU A 69 -27.50 19.67 -8.79
N ARG A 70 -27.33 18.63 -9.61
CA ARG A 70 -28.25 17.48 -9.70
C ARG A 70 -27.77 16.29 -8.85
N GLY A 71 -26.60 16.40 -8.22
CA GLY A 71 -26.01 15.35 -7.42
C GLY A 71 -25.09 14.40 -8.19
N HIS A 72 -24.90 14.58 -9.49
CA HIS A 72 -24.08 13.70 -10.30
C HIS A 72 -22.59 13.95 -10.09
N TYR A 73 -21.83 12.87 -10.05
CA TYR A 73 -20.37 12.93 -10.03
C TYR A 73 -19.78 11.86 -10.95
N THR A 74 -18.58 12.16 -11.43
CA THR A 74 -17.72 11.21 -12.14
C THR A 74 -16.32 11.31 -11.56
N LEU A 75 -15.80 10.18 -11.07
CA LEU A 75 -14.46 10.01 -10.57
C LEU A 75 -13.69 9.13 -11.55
N LYS A 76 -12.61 9.68 -12.09
CA LYS A 76 -11.70 8.93 -12.95
C LYS A 76 -10.26 9.18 -12.55
N GLY A 77 -9.51 8.10 -12.32
CA GLY A 77 -8.10 8.22 -12.01
C GLY A 77 -7.43 6.87 -11.79
N ASP A 78 -6.11 6.86 -11.89
CA ASP A 78 -5.30 5.69 -11.59
C ASP A 78 -4.64 5.86 -10.22
N VAL A 79 -4.67 4.81 -9.41
CA VAL A 79 -4.03 4.76 -8.10
C VAL A 79 -3.07 3.58 -8.02
N TRP A 80 -1.93 3.79 -7.37
CA TRP A 80 -0.81 2.84 -7.35
C TRP A 80 -0.59 2.23 -5.96
N SER A 81 -1.51 2.46 -5.02
CA SER A 81 -1.41 2.07 -3.60
C SER A 81 -2.80 1.97 -2.98
N SER A 82 -2.88 1.38 -1.79
CA SER A 82 -4.11 1.33 -0.98
C SER A 82 -4.71 2.73 -0.78
N TYR A 83 -6.03 2.79 -0.88
CA TYR A 83 -6.81 4.02 -0.85
C TYR A 83 -8.17 3.80 -0.17
N TYR A 84 -8.77 4.89 0.27
CA TYR A 84 -10.17 4.91 0.71
C TYR A 84 -10.87 6.18 0.22
N PHE A 85 -12.21 6.15 0.18
CA PHE A 85 -13.02 7.30 -0.20
C PHE A 85 -13.37 8.14 1.03
N ARG A 86 -13.12 9.45 0.94
CA ARG A 86 -13.55 10.44 1.94
C ARG A 86 -14.65 11.32 1.34
N PHE A 87 -15.81 11.31 1.99
CA PHE A 87 -16.95 12.15 1.62
C PHE A 87 -16.96 13.40 2.48
N SER A 88 -17.01 14.57 1.83
CA SER A 88 -17.08 15.87 2.49
C SER A 88 -18.38 16.55 2.10
N ILE A 89 -19.29 16.69 3.07
CA ILE A 89 -20.60 17.31 2.86
C ILE A 89 -20.42 18.82 3.10
N PRO A 90 -20.79 19.69 2.15
CA PRO A 90 -20.75 21.12 2.37
C PRO A 90 -21.70 21.45 3.51
N ARG A 91 -21.23 22.25 4.47
CA ARG A 91 -22.07 22.72 5.56
C ARG A 91 -23.22 23.50 4.94
N GLU A 92 -24.47 23.09 5.20
CA GLU A 92 -25.62 23.92 4.86
C GLU A 92 -25.44 25.23 5.63
N ALA A 93 -25.25 26.33 4.89
CA ALA A 93 -25.32 27.67 5.47
C ALA A 93 -26.76 27.84 5.94
N LYS A 94 -26.93 27.86 7.27
CA LYS A 94 -28.21 28.03 7.94
C LYS A 94 -28.68 29.48 7.87
#